data_AF-A0A3M2TDW4-F1
#
_entry.id   AF-A0A3M2TDW4-F1
#
_cell.length_a   1.000
_cell.length_b   1.000
_cell.length_c   1.000
_cell.angle_alpha   90.00
_cell.angle_beta   90.00
_cell.angle_gamma   90.00
#
_symmetry.space_group_name_H-M   'P 1'
#
loop_
_entity.id
_entity.type
_entity.pdbx_description
1 polymer ?
#
loop_
_entity_poly.entity_id
_entity_poly.type
_entity_poly.pdbx_seq_one_letter_code
_entity_poly.pdbx_strand_id
1 'polypeptide(L)'
;MHIDTVLHVLDNVDKNVVNQRSDIVEATKMDLEMTIEMSNAMYAHTIALPNIFFHLTTAYAILRKEGVPLGKRDYYVGFFPQHLAGNQFGRNPEL
;
A
#
# COMPACT_ATOMS: atom_id res chain seq x y z
N MET A 1 -0.79 -0.90 -16.74
CA MET A 1 -0.64 0.55 -17.04
C MET A 1 -0.67 1.43 -15.79
N HIS A 2 -1.69 1.37 -14.91
CA HIS A 2 -1.72 2.26 -13.72
C HIS A 2 -0.93 1.71 -12.52
N ILE A 3 -1.06 0.41 -12.21
CA ILE A 3 -0.30 -0.24 -11.13
C ILE A 3 1.21 -0.19 -11.40
N ASP A 4 1.64 -0.53 -12.62
CA ASP A 4 3.06 -0.52 -13.02
C ASP A 4 3.69 0.87 -12.90
N THR A 5 2.92 1.92 -13.19
CA THR A 5 3.39 3.31 -13.04
C THR A 5 3.66 3.63 -11.58
N VAL A 6 2.76 3.27 -10.67
CA VAL A 6 2.95 3.51 -9.22
C VAL A 6 4.14 2.71 -8.71
N LEU A 7 4.27 1.43 -9.11
CA LEU A 7 5.42 0.60 -8.73
C LEU A 7 6.73 1.19 -9.22
N HIS A 8 6.79 1.65 -10.47
CA HIS A 8 7.98 2.29 -11.02
C HIS A 8 8.38 3.54 -10.21
N VAL A 9 7.41 4.38 -9.82
CA VAL A 9 7.70 5.54 -8.97
C VAL A 9 8.25 5.08 -7.61
N LEU A 10 7.59 4.13 -6.95
CA LEU A 10 8.00 3.64 -5.63
C LEU A 10 9.39 2.98 -5.63
N ASP A 11 9.73 2.25 -6.69
CA ASP A 11 11.05 1.59 -6.83
C ASP A 11 12.20 2.59 -6.97
N ASN A 12 11.92 3.81 -7.42
CA ASN A 12 12.92 4.87 -7.62
C ASN A 12 12.97 5.90 -6.49
N VAL A 13 12.14 5.76 -5.45
CA VAL A 13 12.14 6.65 -4.29
C VAL A 13 13.20 6.21 -3.27
N ASP A 14 14.07 7.14 -2.85
CA ASP A 14 15.03 6.88 -1.78
C ASP A 14 14.32 6.84 -0.41
N LYS A 15 14.33 5.65 0.20
CA LYS A 15 13.74 5.40 1.52
C LYS A 15 14.35 6.27 2.61
N ASN A 16 15.63 6.62 2.53
CA ASN A 16 16.28 7.49 3.52
C ASN A 16 15.69 8.90 3.48
N VAL A 17 15.45 9.42 2.28
CA VAL A 17 14.83 10.73 2.08
C VAL A 17 13.41 10.74 2.63
N VAL A 18 12.62 9.71 2.36
CA VAL A 18 11.25 9.58 2.92
C VAL A 18 11.29 9.53 4.44
N ASN A 19 12.14 8.68 5.01
CA ASN A 19 12.22 8.48 6.46
C ASN A 19 12.72 9.74 7.19
N GLN A 20 13.65 10.51 6.62
CA GLN A 20 14.13 11.77 7.21
C GLN A 20 13.01 12.83 7.34
N ARG A 21 11.94 12.69 6.55
CA ARG A 21 10.79 13.61 6.56
C ARG A 21 9.63 13.12 7.41
N SER A 22 9.73 11.96 8.08
CA SER A 22 8.62 11.32 8.80
C SER A 22 7.95 12.24 9.82
N ASP A 23 8.78 12.98 10.56
CA ASP A 23 8.34 13.76 11.73
C ASP A 23 8.07 15.22 11.38
N ILE A 24 8.29 15.62 10.12
CA ILE A 24 7.98 16.98 9.65
C ILE A 24 6.47 17.17 9.68
N VAL A 25 6.03 18.16 10.45
CA VAL A 25 4.63 18.61 10.53
C VAL A 25 4.41 19.69 9.49
N GLU A 26 3.50 19.41 8.56
CA GLU A 26 3.10 20.33 7.50
C GLU A 26 1.56 20.33 7.38
N ALA A 27 1.04 21.42 6.82
CA ALA A 27 -0.40 21.59 6.60
C ALA A 27 -0.88 20.60 5.53
N THR A 28 -1.65 19.60 5.94
CA THR A 28 -2.21 18.56 5.05
C THR A 28 -3.65 18.90 4.69
N LYS A 29 -3.95 18.99 3.39
CA LYS A 29 -5.33 19.14 2.89
C LYS A 29 -6.02 17.78 2.93
N MET A 30 -7.12 17.68 3.65
CA MET A 30 -7.87 16.43 3.83
C MET A 30 -9.08 16.35 2.89
N ASP A 31 -9.88 17.40 2.87
CA ASP A 31 -11.04 17.59 1.98
C ASP A 31 -11.12 19.08 1.60
N LEU A 32 -12.00 19.46 0.67
CA LEU A 32 -12.05 20.75 -0.04
C LEU A 32 -11.94 22.00 0.86
N GLU A 33 -12.26 21.89 2.15
CA GLU A 33 -12.24 23.01 3.10
C GLU A 33 -11.42 22.75 4.39
N MET A 34 -10.85 21.56 4.57
CA MET A 34 -10.19 21.18 5.83
C MET A 34 -8.69 20.97 5.65
N THR A 35 -7.91 21.78 6.35
CA THR A 35 -6.46 21.64 6.47
C THR A 35 -6.11 21.32 7.92
N ILE A 36 -5.35 20.24 8.12
CA ILE A 36 -4.90 19.80 9.44
C ILE A 36 -3.37 19.72 9.43
N GLU A 37 -2.73 20.29 10.45
CA GLU A 37 -1.30 20.08 10.67
C GLU A 37 -1.06 18.68 11.23
N MET A 38 -0.25 17.89 10.52
CA MET A 38 0.15 16.56 10.99
C MET A 38 1.51 16.19 10.42
N SER A 39 2.20 15.27 11.09
CA SER A 39 3.44 14.72 10.56
C SER A 39 3.18 13.80 9.37
N ASN A 40 4.17 13.66 8.48
CA ASN A 40 4.08 12.73 7.35
C ASN A 40 3.85 11.28 7.79
N ALA A 41 4.48 10.87 8.90
CA ALA A 41 4.23 9.55 9.51
C ALA A 41 2.79 9.41 10.00
N MET A 42 2.25 10.44 10.67
CA MET A 42 0.87 10.43 11.14
C MET A 42 -0.10 10.29 9.96
N TYR A 43 0.10 11.08 8.90
CA TYR A 43 -0.70 10.99 7.68
C TYR A 43 -0.62 9.59 7.05
N ALA A 44 0.60 9.05 6.88
CA ALA A 44 0.81 7.74 6.29
C ALA A 44 0.07 6.64 7.06
N HIS A 45 0.18 6.64 8.39
CA HIS A 45 -0.38 5.58 9.24
C HIS A 45 -1.88 5.71 9.50
N THR A 46 -2.41 6.92 9.62
CA THR A 46 -3.81 7.14 10.03
C THR A 46 -4.74 7.43 8.87
N ILE A 47 -4.22 7.95 7.75
CA ILE A 47 -5.03 8.34 6.59
C ILE A 47 -4.71 7.44 5.39
N ALA A 48 -3.46 7.45 4.91
CA ALA A 48 -3.12 6.78 3.66
C ALA A 48 -3.26 5.25 3.74
N LEU A 49 -2.65 4.62 4.74
CA LEU A 49 -2.69 3.16 4.89
C LEU A 49 -4.13 2.62 5.03
N PRO A 50 -4.99 3.16 5.92
CA PRO A 50 -6.38 2.71 6.02
C PRO A 50 -7.17 2.84 4.71
N ASN A 51 -7.00 3.95 3.98
CA ASN A 51 -7.66 4.14 2.68
C ASN A 51 -7.20 3.11 1.64
N ILE A 52 -5.90 2.86 1.54
CA ILE A 52 -5.33 1.85 0.63
C ILE A 52 -5.94 0.47 0.92
N PHE A 53 -5.95 0.06 2.20
CA PHE A 53 -6.50 -1.25 2.57
C PHE A 53 -8.01 -1.34 2.37
N PHE A 54 -8.76 -0.26 2.61
CA PHE A 54 -10.19 -0.20 2.35
C PHE A 54 -10.50 -0.45 0.87
N HIS A 55 -9.83 0.27 -0.04
CA HIS A 55 -10.05 0.12 -1.47
C HIS A 55 -9.54 -1.22 -2.00
N LEU A 56 -8.39 -1.71 -1.54
CA LEU A 56 -7.87 -3.02 -1.92
C LEU A 56 -8.84 -4.15 -1.52
N THR A 57 -9.35 -4.11 -0.29
CA THR A 57 -10.32 -5.09 0.22
C THR A 57 -11.65 -5.00 -0.54
N THR A 58 -12.09 -3.79 -0.86
CA THR A 58 -13.31 -3.55 -1.65
C THR A 58 -13.19 -4.13 -3.05
N ALA A 59 -12.07 -3.87 -3.75
CA ALA A 59 -11.82 -4.44 -5.07
C ALA A 59 -11.78 -5.98 -5.03
N TYR A 60 -11.08 -6.56 -4.05
CA TYR A 60 -11.07 -8.00 -3.80
C TYR A 60 -12.49 -8.56 -3.58
N ALA A 61 -13.30 -7.89 -2.77
CA ALA A 61 -14.66 -8.32 -2.47
C ALA A 61 -15.59 -8.27 -3.68
N ILE A 62 -15.51 -7.20 -4.48
CA ILE A 62 -16.28 -7.06 -5.73
C ILE A 62 -15.93 -8.20 -6.68
N LEU A 63 -14.65 -8.42 -6.97
CA LEU A 63 -14.21 -9.47 -7.89
C LEU A 63 -14.65 -10.87 -7.42
N ARG A 64 -14.50 -11.14 -6.12
CA ARG A 64 -14.96 -12.41 -5.53
C ARG A 64 -16.48 -12.58 -5.63
N LYS A 65 -17.24 -11.51 -5.42
CA LYS A 65 -18.71 -11.50 -5.53
C LYS A 65 -19.18 -11.67 -6.99
N GLU A 66 -18.41 -11.21 -7.96
CA GLU A 66 -18.65 -11.43 -9.40
C GLU A 66 -18.14 -12.79 -9.91
N GLY A 67 -17.72 -13.70 -9.01
CA GLY A 67 -17.37 -15.08 -9.35
C GLY A 67 -15.93 -15.30 -9.78
N VAL A 68 -15.05 -14.29 -9.68
CA VAL A 68 -13.60 -14.51 -9.86
C VAL A 68 -13.12 -15.44 -8.73
N PRO A 69 -12.38 -16.54 -9.03
CA PRO A 69 -12.01 -17.56 -8.06
C PRO A 69 -10.85 -17.11 -7.14
N LEU A 70 -10.99 -15.95 -6.51
CA LEU A 70 -10.05 -15.43 -5.53
C LEU A 70 -10.26 -16.13 -4.18
N GLY A 71 -9.19 -16.46 -3.50
CA GLY A 71 -9.13 -16.98 -2.14
C GLY A 71 -8.55 -15.95 -1.17
N LYS A 72 -8.59 -16.27 0.14
CA LYS A 72 -7.93 -15.44 1.15
C LYS A 72 -6.45 -15.22 0.80
N ARG A 73 -5.74 -16.27 0.35
CA ARG A 73 -4.31 -16.22 0.00
C ARG A 73 -3.96 -15.14 -1.02
N ASP A 74 -4.81 -14.94 -2.03
CA ASP A 74 -4.59 -13.93 -3.07
C ASP A 74 -4.59 -12.50 -2.50
N TYR A 75 -5.30 -12.27 -1.39
CA TYR A 75 -5.30 -10.99 -0.69
C TYR A 75 -4.04 -10.78 0.16
N TYR A 76 -3.58 -11.77 0.93
CA TYR A 76 -2.53 -11.55 1.93
C TYR A 76 -1.14 -12.09 1.61
N VAL A 77 -0.95 -12.77 0.48
CA VAL A 77 0.37 -13.32 0.09
C VAL A 77 1.45 -12.23 0.00
N GLY A 78 1.09 -11.01 -0.40
CA GLY A 78 2.02 -9.86 -0.42
C GLY A 78 2.45 -9.37 0.97
N PHE A 79 1.66 -9.65 2.01
CA PHE A 79 1.94 -9.25 3.41
C PHE A 79 2.60 -10.35 4.22
N PHE A 80 2.77 -11.56 3.64
CA PHE A 80 3.43 -12.65 4.34
C PHE A 80 4.89 -12.27 4.64
N PRO A 81 5.35 -12.44 5.90
CA PRO A 81 6.73 -12.15 6.23
C PRO A 81 7.67 -12.99 5.37
N GLN A 82 8.43 -12.33 4.50
CA GLN A 82 9.31 -13.01 3.53
C GLN A 82 10.38 -13.85 4.22
N HIS A 83 10.81 -13.46 5.43
CA HIS A 83 11.77 -14.23 6.24
C HIS A 83 11.16 -15.51 6.85
N LEU A 84 9.83 -15.61 6.94
CA LEU A 84 9.13 -16.83 7.38
C LEU A 84 8.72 -17.72 6.19
N ALA A 85 8.90 -17.24 4.96
CA ALA A 85 8.46 -17.91 3.76
C ALA A 85 9.31 -19.14 3.43
N GLY A 86 10.62 -19.14 3.72
CA GLY A 86 11.53 -20.21 3.26
C GLY A 86 11.47 -20.45 1.74
N ASN A 87 12.17 -21.48 1.23
CA ASN A 87 12.21 -21.81 -0.21
C ASN A 87 10.86 -22.23 -0.84
N GLN A 88 9.74 -22.02 -0.15
CA GLN A 88 8.39 -22.47 -0.55
C GLN A 88 7.59 -21.39 -1.30
N PHE A 89 8.09 -20.14 -1.32
CA PHE A 89 7.44 -19.01 -1.99
C PHE A 89 8.40 -18.26 -2.91
N GLY A 90 9.38 -18.97 -3.48
CA GLY A 90 10.26 -18.41 -4.50
C GLY A 90 9.43 -17.70 -5.56
N ARG A 91 9.60 -16.38 -5.66
CA ARG A 91 9.16 -15.62 -6.83
C ARG A 91 9.80 -16.31 -8.03
N ASN A 92 8.98 -16.92 -8.88
CA ASN A 92 9.44 -17.31 -10.21
C ASN A 92 9.72 -16.00 -10.96
N PRO A 93 10.95 -15.72 -11.42
CA PRO A 93 11.27 -14.46 -12.06
C PRO A 93 10.71 -14.31 -13.49
N GLU A 94 9.93 -15.27 -14.00
CA GLU A 94 9.38 -15.25 -15.36
C GLU A 94 7.84 -15.19 -15.46
N LEU A 95 7.15 -14.56 -14.51
CA LEU A 95 5.75 -14.12 -14.69
C LEU A 95 5.54 -12.71 -14.16
#